data_AF-A0AAU9XT54-F1
#
_entry.id   AF-A0AAU9XT54-F1
#
_cell.length_a   1.000
_cell.length_b   1.000
_cell.length_c   1.000
_cell.angle_alpha   90.00
_cell.angle_beta   90.00
_cell.angle_gamma   90.00
#
_symmetry.space_group_name_H-M   'P 1'
#
loop_
_entity.id
_entity.type
_entity.pdbx_description
1 polymer ?
#
loop_
_entity_poly.entity_id
_entity_poly.type
_entity_poly.pdbx_seq_one_letter_code
_entity_poly.pdbx_strand_id
1 'polypeptide(L)'
;DRQNKRSIKLWAVGFALLLLWNVGGPCVYMIRSVNCFKDHSTVYFCEKGAVFSYSEELVITWLATLSVFTIIIILALQKVPDFLGYKAFLHQLKFLPSCWTLMILLFVSLTRYIKLAISAKSINSWMILMGLAFNYILRTLFVGFLNYTQLNFLKRQYPSYIFVLSKLSALVLFAISLMNLLATILELTVHRSMGAQHSEYFEMINDLLRDFGTTTFRFKMTSFFWQKLFIDDKNILRFNQAPLQ
;
A
#
# COMPACT_ATOMS: atom_id res chain seq x y z
N ASP A 1 36.70 7.26 10.07
CA ASP A 1 35.82 6.29 10.78
C ASP A 1 34.75 6.87 11.72
N ARG A 2 35.07 7.76 12.67
CA ARG A 2 34.05 8.34 13.60
C ARG A 2 32.93 9.13 12.89
N GLN A 3 33.25 9.86 11.83
CA GLN A 3 32.28 10.66 11.07
C GLN A 3 31.29 9.78 10.30
N ASN A 4 31.74 8.63 9.79
CA ASN A 4 30.89 7.66 9.10
C ASN A 4 29.90 6.99 10.08
N LYS A 5 30.38 6.61 11.29
CA LYS A 5 29.52 6.09 12.37
C LYS A 5 28.47 7.10 12.85
N ARG A 6 28.80 8.40 12.92
CA ARG A 6 27.86 9.46 13.30
C ARG A 6 26.79 9.71 12.23
N SER A 7 27.18 9.68 10.96
CA SER A 7 26.26 9.78 9.82
C SER A 7 25.24 8.63 9.83
N ILE A 8 25.70 7.38 9.97
CA ILE A 8 24.82 6.19 10.00
C ILE A 8 23.77 6.29 11.12
N LYS A 9 24.15 6.78 12.31
CA LYS A 9 23.22 6.98 13.43
C LYS A 9 22.15 8.03 13.10
N LEU A 10 22.51 9.12 12.45
CA LEU A 10 21.55 10.17 12.03
C LEU A 10 20.55 9.62 11.02
N TRP A 11 20.99 8.85 10.03
CA TRP A 11 20.10 8.20 9.06
C TRP A 11 19.14 7.20 9.71
N ALA A 12 19.63 6.42 10.68
CA ALA A 12 18.78 5.48 11.42
C ALA A 12 17.71 6.20 12.25
N VAL A 13 18.05 7.31 12.91
CA VAL A 13 17.09 8.13 13.66
C VAL A 13 16.06 8.76 12.71
N GLY A 14 16.50 9.33 11.60
CA GLY A 14 15.60 9.88 10.59
C GLY A 14 14.63 8.84 10.03
N PHE A 15 15.12 7.62 9.76
CA PHE A 15 14.28 6.51 9.31
C PHE A 15 13.29 6.05 10.40
N ALA A 16 13.69 6.04 11.66
CA ALA A 16 12.79 5.71 12.77
C ALA A 16 11.68 6.76 12.95
N LEU A 17 11.99 8.05 12.82
CA LEU A 17 11.00 9.13 12.81
C LEU A 17 10.05 9.01 11.62
N LEU A 18 10.57 8.67 10.43
CA LEU A 18 9.76 8.43 9.25
C LEU A 18 8.83 7.22 9.44
N LEU A 19 9.30 6.15 10.09
CA LEU A 19 8.47 5.00 10.46
C LEU A 19 7.34 5.40 11.41
N LEU A 20 7.65 6.16 12.46
CA LEU A 20 6.65 6.66 13.42
C LEU A 20 5.58 7.52 12.73
N TRP A 21 6.01 8.42 11.83
CA TRP A 21 5.09 9.22 11.03
C TRP A 21 4.17 8.35 10.16
N ASN A 22 4.71 7.28 9.56
CA ASN A 22 3.92 6.33 8.77
C ASN A 22 3.00 5.43 9.61
N VAL A 23 3.09 5.46 10.95
CA VAL A 23 2.08 4.90 11.86
C VAL A 23 0.97 5.91 12.15
N GLY A 24 1.31 7.21 12.31
CA GLY A 24 0.33 8.27 12.59
C GLY A 24 -0.53 8.67 11.39
N GLY A 25 0.06 8.83 10.20
CA GLY A 25 -0.65 9.25 8.99
C GLY A 25 -1.85 8.36 8.59
N PRO A 26 -1.75 7.02 8.65
CA PRO A 26 -2.89 6.12 8.40
C PRO A 26 -4.03 6.30 9.41
N CYS A 27 -3.72 6.62 10.67
CA CYS A 27 -4.75 6.92 11.67
C CYS A 27 -5.52 8.19 11.28
N VAL A 28 -4.83 9.23 10.83
CA VAL A 28 -5.47 10.45 10.31
C VAL A 28 -6.36 10.13 9.10
N TYR A 29 -5.87 9.32 8.17
CA TYR A 29 -6.63 8.88 7.00
C TYR A 29 -7.90 8.10 7.41
N MET A 30 -7.80 7.18 8.36
CA MET A 30 -8.94 6.39 8.84
C MET A 30 -9.96 7.22 9.61
N ILE A 31 -9.51 8.14 10.47
CA ILE A 31 -10.42 9.06 11.16
C ILE A 31 -11.21 9.87 10.12
N ARG A 32 -10.55 10.40 9.09
CA ARG A 32 -11.24 11.09 7.99
C ARG A 32 -12.22 10.15 7.28
N SER A 33 -11.80 8.92 6.96
CA SER A 33 -12.68 7.92 6.32
C SER A 33 -13.95 7.63 7.11
N VAL A 34 -13.85 7.45 8.43
CA VAL A 34 -15.01 7.19 9.29
C VAL A 34 -15.94 8.42 9.37
N ASN A 35 -15.40 9.63 9.46
CA ASN A 35 -16.26 10.82 9.53
C ASN A 35 -16.95 11.11 8.20
N CYS A 36 -16.23 10.96 7.09
CA CYS A 36 -16.83 11.10 5.77
C CYS A 36 -17.88 10.02 5.50
N PHE A 37 -17.67 8.80 6.01
CA PHE A 37 -18.67 7.74 5.99
C PHE A 37 -19.98 8.15 6.71
N LYS A 38 -19.88 8.80 7.89
CA LYS A 38 -21.06 9.31 8.61
C LYS A 38 -21.85 10.34 7.81
N ASP A 39 -21.16 11.13 6.99
CA ASP A 39 -21.77 12.12 6.08
C ASP A 39 -22.19 11.52 4.73
N HIS A 40 -22.26 10.18 4.62
CA HIS A 40 -22.56 9.46 3.37
C HIS A 40 -21.66 9.89 2.20
N SER A 41 -20.40 10.23 2.47
CA SER A 41 -19.42 10.66 1.48
C SER A 41 -18.15 9.80 1.54
N THR A 42 -17.29 9.95 0.54
CA THR A 42 -15.99 9.27 0.49
C THR A 42 -14.87 10.21 0.94
N VAL A 43 -13.71 9.65 1.32
CA VAL A 43 -12.55 10.40 1.84
C VAL A 43 -12.13 11.58 0.93
N TYR A 44 -12.29 11.41 -0.38
CA TYR A 44 -11.86 12.33 -1.42
C TYR A 44 -12.94 13.35 -1.83
N PHE A 45 -14.21 13.16 -1.50
CA PHE A 45 -15.31 14.10 -1.86
C PHE A 45 -15.96 14.78 -0.64
N CYS A 46 -15.38 14.59 0.53
CA CYS A 46 -15.90 15.05 1.80
C CYS A 46 -15.37 16.45 2.14
N GLU A 47 -16.17 17.48 1.88
CA GLU A 47 -15.79 18.89 2.13
C GLU A 47 -16.05 19.34 3.57
N LYS A 48 -17.09 18.79 4.24
CA LYS A 48 -17.58 19.29 5.55
C LYS A 48 -17.38 18.33 6.73
N GLY A 49 -17.02 17.07 6.49
CA GLY A 49 -16.89 16.02 7.51
C GLY A 49 -15.50 15.89 8.14
N ALA A 50 -14.62 16.86 7.91
CA ALA A 50 -13.26 16.82 8.43
C ALA A 50 -13.24 17.26 9.91
N VAL A 51 -12.89 16.35 10.83
CA VAL A 51 -12.65 16.67 12.25
C VAL A 51 -11.53 17.72 12.43
N PHE A 52 -10.67 17.91 11.42
CA PHE A 52 -9.57 18.87 11.43
C PHE A 52 -9.53 19.68 10.14
N SER A 53 -9.33 21.00 10.27
CA SER A 53 -9.28 21.96 9.16
C SER A 53 -8.21 21.63 8.11
N TYR A 54 -7.11 20.98 8.51
CA TYR A 54 -5.98 20.64 7.62
C TYR A 54 -5.88 19.15 7.26
N SER A 55 -6.99 18.40 7.36
CA SER A 55 -6.96 16.95 7.20
C SER A 55 -6.60 16.50 5.76
N GLU A 56 -6.87 17.32 4.74
CA GLU A 56 -6.48 17.01 3.36
C GLU A 56 -4.99 17.17 3.15
N GLU A 57 -4.39 18.28 3.61
CA GLU A 57 -2.95 18.50 3.51
C GLU A 57 -2.18 17.45 4.30
N LEU A 58 -2.69 17.02 5.46
CA LEU A 58 -2.09 15.95 6.24
C LEU A 58 -2.13 14.60 5.51
N VAL A 59 -3.24 14.26 4.84
CA VAL A 59 -3.33 13.04 4.01
C VAL A 59 -2.38 13.11 2.83
N ILE A 60 -2.31 14.24 2.13
CA ILE A 60 -1.37 14.45 1.01
C ILE A 60 0.08 14.31 1.48
N THR A 61 0.43 14.97 2.58
CA THR A 61 1.75 14.91 3.19
C THR A 61 2.10 13.47 3.59
N TRP A 62 1.17 12.76 4.22
CA TRP A 62 1.35 11.36 4.55
C TRP A 62 1.58 10.51 3.29
N LEU A 63 0.77 10.66 2.24
CA LEU A 63 0.94 9.91 0.98
C LEU A 63 2.30 10.18 0.31
N ALA A 64 2.78 11.43 0.32
CA ALA A 64 4.09 11.79 -0.19
C ALA A 64 5.21 11.14 0.63
N THR A 65 5.15 11.25 1.95
CA THR A 65 6.14 10.62 2.85
C THR A 65 6.12 9.09 2.79
N LEU A 66 4.95 8.47 2.58
CA LEU A 66 4.80 7.03 2.37
C LEU A 66 5.46 6.59 1.06
N SER A 67 5.36 7.41 0.00
CA SER A 67 6.05 7.15 -1.25
C SER A 67 7.56 7.19 -1.08
N VAL A 68 8.08 8.23 -0.43
CA VAL A 68 9.52 8.35 -0.11
C VAL A 68 9.99 7.16 0.74
N PHE A 69 9.24 6.82 1.78
CA PHE A 69 9.51 5.66 2.62
C PHE A 69 9.57 4.36 1.80
N THR A 70 8.59 4.14 0.92
CA THR A 70 8.52 2.93 0.08
C THR A 70 9.67 2.88 -0.94
N ILE A 71 10.10 4.02 -1.48
CA ILE A 71 11.26 4.09 -2.38
C ILE A 71 12.55 3.74 -1.62
N ILE A 72 12.75 4.30 -0.42
CA ILE A 72 13.93 4.03 0.42
C ILE A 72 14.05 2.53 0.71
N ILE A 73 12.97 1.86 1.12
CA ILE A 73 13.01 0.42 1.41
C ILE A 73 13.23 -0.43 0.15
N ILE A 74 12.69 -0.03 -1.01
CA ILE A 74 12.95 -0.70 -2.30
C ILE A 74 14.44 -0.58 -2.65
N LEU A 75 15.02 0.61 -2.53
CA LEU A 75 16.45 0.84 -2.79
C LEU A 75 17.34 0.07 -1.81
N ALA A 76 16.94 -0.01 -0.55
CA ALA A 76 17.66 -0.79 0.46
C ALA A 76 17.64 -2.30 0.14
N LEU A 77 16.49 -2.84 -0.31
CA LEU A 77 16.39 -4.26 -0.69
C LEU A 77 17.28 -4.62 -1.88
N GLN A 78 17.53 -3.69 -2.81
CA GLN A 78 18.45 -3.93 -3.95
C GLN A 78 19.91 -4.14 -3.52
N LYS A 79 20.27 -3.72 -2.32
CA LYS A 79 21.63 -3.87 -1.77
C LYS A 79 21.82 -5.17 -1.00
N VAL A 80 20.79 -6.00 -0.87
CA VAL A 80 20.88 -7.30 -0.19
C VAL A 80 21.65 -8.28 -1.09
N PRO A 81 22.61 -9.06 -0.55
CA PRO A 81 23.50 -9.92 -1.36
C PRO A 81 22.78 -10.98 -2.20
N ASP A 82 21.61 -11.43 -1.74
CA ASP A 82 20.73 -12.38 -2.44
C ASP A 82 19.97 -11.77 -3.64
N PHE A 83 20.23 -10.49 -3.98
CA PHE A 83 19.60 -9.83 -5.11
C PHE A 83 20.17 -10.35 -6.43
N LEU A 84 19.42 -11.25 -7.08
CA LEU A 84 19.73 -11.87 -8.38
C LEU A 84 19.88 -10.88 -9.56
N GLY A 85 19.69 -9.58 -9.33
CA GLY A 85 19.71 -8.53 -10.35
C GLY A 85 18.34 -8.32 -11.03
N TYR A 86 18.10 -7.11 -11.53
CA TYR A 86 16.82 -6.71 -12.14
C TYR A 86 16.38 -7.61 -13.30
N LYS A 87 17.32 -8.08 -14.13
CA LYS A 87 17.01 -8.89 -15.31
C LYS A 87 16.53 -10.30 -14.94
N ALA A 88 17.20 -10.94 -13.98
CA ALA A 88 16.79 -12.24 -13.46
C ALA A 88 15.48 -12.14 -12.65
N PHE A 89 15.32 -11.05 -11.89
CA PHE A 89 14.08 -10.73 -11.20
C PHE A 89 12.89 -10.60 -12.17
N LEU A 90 13.00 -9.77 -13.21
CA LEU A 90 11.93 -9.59 -14.20
C LEU A 90 11.62 -10.90 -14.95
N HIS A 91 12.65 -11.71 -15.23
CA HIS A 91 12.46 -13.03 -15.83
C HIS A 91 11.66 -13.94 -14.89
N GLN A 92 12.03 -14.06 -13.61
CA GLN A 92 11.32 -14.89 -12.63
C GLN A 92 9.89 -14.37 -12.35
N LEU A 93 9.70 -13.06 -12.36
CA LEU A 93 8.39 -12.42 -12.18
C LEU A 93 7.42 -12.81 -13.31
N LYS A 94 7.92 -12.90 -14.56
CA LYS A 94 7.15 -13.28 -15.75
C LYS A 94 6.53 -14.67 -15.63
N PHE A 95 7.16 -15.59 -14.91
CA PHE A 95 6.70 -16.97 -14.76
C PHE A 95 5.85 -17.22 -13.51
N LEU A 96 5.51 -16.19 -12.72
CA LEU A 96 4.72 -16.35 -11.51
C LEU A 96 3.25 -15.95 -11.76
N PRO A 97 2.30 -16.91 -11.85
CA PRO A 97 0.90 -16.62 -12.20
C PRO A 97 0.24 -15.65 -11.21
N SER A 98 0.51 -15.80 -9.91
CA SER A 98 -0.02 -14.91 -8.88
C SER A 98 0.46 -13.46 -9.04
N CYS A 99 1.69 -13.22 -9.52
CA CYS A 99 2.16 -11.88 -9.81
C CYS A 99 1.39 -11.24 -10.96
N TRP A 100 1.07 -12.00 -12.01
CA TRP A 100 0.19 -11.53 -13.08
C TRP A 100 -1.21 -11.19 -12.56
N THR A 101 -1.78 -12.02 -11.67
CA THR A 101 -3.06 -11.68 -11.05
C THR A 101 -2.98 -10.38 -10.25
N LEU A 102 -1.89 -10.15 -9.53
CA LEU A 102 -1.67 -8.92 -8.76
C LEU A 102 -1.55 -7.70 -9.70
N MET A 103 -0.86 -7.83 -10.82
CA MET A 103 -0.72 -6.77 -11.84
C MET A 103 -2.04 -6.45 -12.54
N ILE A 104 -2.84 -7.47 -12.88
CA ILE A 104 -4.18 -7.27 -13.45
C ILE A 104 -5.08 -6.56 -12.43
N LEU A 105 -5.06 -7.00 -11.18
CA LEU A 105 -5.83 -6.38 -10.10
C LEU A 105 -5.38 -4.93 -9.82
N LEU A 106 -4.06 -4.65 -9.89
CA LEU A 106 -3.52 -3.29 -9.83
C LEU A 106 -4.06 -2.46 -10.99
N PHE A 107 -4.03 -2.97 -12.22
CA PHE A 107 -4.57 -2.27 -13.39
C PHE A 107 -6.05 -1.92 -13.19
N VAL A 108 -6.87 -2.90 -12.80
CA VAL A 108 -8.29 -2.66 -12.49
C VAL A 108 -8.45 -1.56 -11.43
N SER A 109 -7.66 -1.60 -10.35
CA SER A 109 -7.68 -0.58 -9.31
C SER A 109 -7.26 0.80 -9.82
N LEU A 110 -6.26 0.89 -10.71
CA LEU A 110 -5.82 2.15 -11.31
C LEU A 110 -6.92 2.77 -12.18
N THR A 111 -7.64 1.96 -12.94
CA THR A 111 -8.76 2.48 -13.74
C THR A 111 -9.83 3.14 -12.85
N ARG A 112 -10.05 2.63 -11.62
CA ARG A 112 -10.96 3.26 -10.64
C ARG A 112 -10.49 4.66 -10.27
N TYR A 113 -9.22 4.81 -9.92
CA TYR A 113 -8.67 6.11 -9.57
C TYR A 113 -8.69 7.08 -10.74
N ILE A 114 -8.53 6.61 -11.97
CA ILE A 114 -8.66 7.46 -13.16
C ILE A 114 -10.11 8.00 -13.29
N LYS A 115 -11.14 7.14 -13.19
CA LYS A 115 -12.56 7.58 -13.23
C LYS A 115 -12.85 8.60 -12.11
N LEU A 116 -12.34 8.33 -10.90
CA LEU A 116 -12.51 9.23 -9.75
C LEU A 116 -11.72 10.54 -9.90
N ALA A 117 -10.54 10.50 -10.52
CA ALA A 117 -9.71 11.69 -10.73
C ALA A 117 -10.30 12.62 -11.77
N ILE A 118 -10.92 12.08 -12.83
CA ILE A 118 -11.66 12.87 -13.83
C ILE A 118 -12.87 13.58 -13.21
N SER A 119 -13.50 12.96 -12.21
CA SER A 119 -14.64 13.54 -11.47
C SER A 119 -14.23 14.37 -10.26
N ALA A 120 -12.93 14.58 -10.02
CA ALA A 120 -12.43 15.38 -8.92
C ALA A 120 -12.79 16.86 -9.11
N LYS A 121 -13.45 17.45 -8.10
CA LYS A 121 -13.84 18.87 -8.11
C LYS A 121 -12.76 19.80 -7.56
N SER A 122 -11.80 19.26 -6.79
CA SER A 122 -10.73 20.01 -6.16
C SER A 122 -9.36 19.43 -6.50
N ILE A 123 -8.33 20.29 -6.48
CA ILE A 123 -6.94 19.87 -6.68
C ILE A 123 -6.46 18.93 -5.57
N ASN A 124 -6.91 19.14 -4.34
CA ASN A 124 -6.56 18.28 -3.20
C ASN A 124 -7.10 16.87 -3.37
N SER A 125 -8.37 16.72 -3.76
CA SER A 125 -8.97 15.41 -4.06
C SER A 125 -8.21 14.69 -5.17
N TRP A 126 -7.85 15.41 -6.24
CA TRP A 126 -7.04 14.88 -7.32
C TRP A 126 -5.65 14.41 -6.84
N MET A 127 -4.96 15.22 -6.04
CA MET A 127 -3.65 14.88 -5.46
C MET A 127 -3.72 13.65 -4.56
N ILE A 128 -4.77 13.52 -3.73
CA ILE A 128 -4.99 12.35 -2.89
C ILE A 128 -5.17 11.09 -3.75
N LEU A 129 -5.98 11.16 -4.80
CA LEU A 129 -6.24 10.04 -5.71
C LEU A 129 -4.96 9.60 -6.45
N MET A 130 -4.20 10.55 -6.99
CA MET A 130 -2.93 10.27 -7.67
C MET A 130 -1.88 9.74 -6.71
N GLY A 131 -1.79 10.31 -5.50
CA GLY A 131 -0.91 9.83 -4.44
C GLY A 131 -1.23 8.40 -4.01
N LEU A 132 -2.51 8.05 -3.88
CA LEU A 132 -2.94 6.68 -3.61
C LEU A 132 -2.52 5.73 -4.74
N ALA A 133 -2.84 6.08 -6.00
CA ALA A 133 -2.50 5.29 -7.18
C ALA A 133 -0.98 5.01 -7.26
N PHE A 134 -0.16 6.05 -7.12
CA PHE A 134 1.30 5.93 -7.13
C PHE A 134 1.82 5.04 -5.99
N ASN A 135 1.30 5.22 -4.77
CA ASN A 135 1.68 4.38 -3.63
C ASN A 135 1.28 2.91 -3.81
N TYR A 136 0.20 2.60 -4.55
CA TYR A 136 -0.15 1.21 -4.85
C TYR A 136 0.78 0.58 -5.88
N ILE A 137 1.24 1.34 -6.88
CA ILE A 137 2.27 0.90 -7.82
C ILE A 137 3.56 0.59 -7.05
N LEU A 138 4.05 1.51 -6.21
CA LEU A 138 5.25 1.32 -5.42
C LEU A 138 5.16 0.11 -4.50
N ARG A 139 4.05 -0.06 -3.78
CA ARG A 139 3.84 -1.22 -2.91
C ARG A 139 3.80 -2.54 -3.68
N THR A 140 3.19 -2.55 -4.87
CA THR A 140 3.16 -3.73 -5.74
C THR A 140 4.57 -4.13 -6.18
N LEU A 141 5.39 -3.15 -6.57
CA LEU A 141 6.80 -3.39 -6.87
C LEU A 141 7.55 -3.93 -5.66
N PHE A 142 7.34 -3.33 -4.48
CA PHE A 142 7.95 -3.79 -3.23
C PHE A 142 7.55 -5.23 -2.88
N VAL A 143 6.29 -5.61 -3.02
CA VAL A 143 5.81 -6.99 -2.84
C VAL A 143 6.49 -7.95 -3.81
N GLY A 144 6.64 -7.54 -5.07
CA GLY A 144 7.43 -8.27 -6.06
C GLY A 144 8.85 -8.55 -5.57
N PHE A 145 9.59 -7.52 -5.14
CA PHE A 145 10.95 -7.66 -4.61
C PHE A 145 11.02 -8.53 -3.35
N LEU A 146 10.08 -8.31 -2.43
CA LEU A 146 10.05 -8.98 -1.13
C LEU A 146 9.67 -10.46 -1.25
N ASN A 147 8.94 -10.85 -2.30
CA ASN A 147 8.59 -12.25 -2.55
C ASN A 147 9.82 -13.15 -2.78
N TYR A 148 10.91 -12.60 -3.31
CA TYR A 148 12.15 -13.35 -3.59
C TYR A 148 13.26 -13.11 -2.56
N THR A 149 13.08 -12.15 -1.66
CA THR A 149 14.08 -11.79 -0.65
C THR A 149 13.68 -12.34 0.72
N GLN A 150 14.54 -13.09 1.40
CA GLN A 150 14.30 -13.51 2.79
C GLN A 150 14.85 -12.47 3.75
N LEU A 151 14.01 -11.90 4.61
CA LEU A 151 14.45 -10.89 5.58
C LEU A 151 15.28 -11.51 6.71
N ASN A 152 15.06 -12.78 7.04
CA ASN A 152 15.79 -13.54 8.04
C ASN A 152 17.29 -13.65 7.72
N PHE A 153 17.67 -13.53 6.45
CA PHE A 153 19.07 -13.47 6.05
C PHE A 153 19.77 -12.22 6.61
N LEU A 154 19.05 -11.10 6.74
CA LEU A 154 19.58 -9.86 7.33
C LEU A 154 20.03 -10.05 8.78
N LYS A 155 19.39 -10.96 9.53
CA LYS A 155 19.76 -11.29 10.91
C LYS A 155 21.17 -11.86 11.02
N ARG A 156 21.65 -12.57 9.99
CA ARG A 156 22.97 -13.22 9.99
C ARG A 156 24.07 -12.29 9.49
N GLN A 157 23.77 -11.41 8.55
CA GLN A 157 24.80 -10.63 7.84
C GLN A 157 24.90 -9.16 8.29
N TYR A 158 23.87 -8.61 8.91
CA TYR A 158 23.82 -7.21 9.33
C TYR A 158 23.59 -7.07 10.85
N PRO A 159 23.93 -5.91 11.44
CA PRO A 159 23.61 -5.62 12.83
C PRO A 159 22.11 -5.79 13.14
N SER A 160 21.80 -6.25 14.35
CA SER A 160 20.41 -6.61 14.75
C SER A 160 19.40 -5.48 14.54
N TYR A 161 19.80 -4.21 14.68
CA TYR A 161 18.90 -3.07 14.46
C TYR A 161 18.39 -2.97 13.02
N ILE A 162 19.18 -3.37 12.01
CA ILE A 162 18.74 -3.34 10.59
C ILE A 162 17.64 -4.37 10.36
N PHE A 163 17.80 -5.56 10.92
CA PHE A 163 16.77 -6.60 10.88
C PHE A 163 15.47 -6.14 11.55
N VAL A 164 15.58 -5.54 12.75
CA VAL A 164 14.41 -4.99 13.47
C VAL A 164 13.71 -3.91 12.65
N LEU A 165 14.45 -2.93 12.11
CA LEU A 165 13.89 -1.87 11.28
C LEU A 165 13.20 -2.41 10.02
N SER A 166 13.76 -3.45 9.40
CA SER A 166 13.17 -4.08 8.22
C SER A 166 11.85 -4.79 8.55
N LYS A 167 11.81 -5.58 9.65
CA LYS A 167 10.58 -6.23 10.12
C LYS A 167 9.51 -5.20 10.54
N LEU A 168 9.91 -4.13 11.23
CA LEU A 168 9.01 -3.03 11.57
C LEU A 168 8.47 -2.34 10.32
N SER A 169 9.28 -2.15 9.29
CA SER A 169 8.84 -1.57 8.01
C SER A 169 7.77 -2.43 7.32
N ALA A 170 7.97 -3.75 7.29
CA ALA A 170 6.98 -4.68 6.78
C ALA A 170 5.69 -4.66 7.61
N LEU A 171 5.80 -4.52 8.94
CA LEU A 171 4.65 -4.41 9.85
C LEU A 171 3.86 -3.12 9.61
N VAL A 172 4.54 -1.99 9.43
CA VAL A 172 3.91 -0.72 9.09
C VAL A 172 3.18 -0.82 7.75
N LEU A 173 3.81 -1.38 6.72
CA LEU A 173 3.15 -1.58 5.41
C LEU A 173 1.95 -2.53 5.48
N PHE A 174 2.02 -3.57 6.32
CA PHE A 174 0.88 -4.42 6.63
C PHE A 174 -0.27 -3.59 7.22
N ALA A 175 0.00 -2.85 8.30
CA ALA A 175 -1.01 -2.04 8.99
C ALA A 175 -1.64 -1.01 8.03
N ILE A 176 -0.83 -0.33 7.22
CA ILE A 176 -1.32 0.61 6.19
C ILE A 176 -2.21 -0.11 5.17
N SER A 177 -1.83 -1.29 4.71
CA SER A 177 -2.61 -2.05 3.73
C SER A 177 -3.94 -2.51 4.31
N LEU A 178 -3.95 -2.94 5.58
CA LEU A 178 -5.16 -3.29 6.32
C LEU A 178 -6.09 -2.09 6.49
N MET A 179 -5.57 -0.94 6.94
CA MET A 179 -6.35 0.29 7.09
C MET A 179 -6.94 0.74 5.75
N ASN A 180 -6.15 0.68 4.67
CA ASN A 180 -6.65 0.98 3.33
C ASN A 180 -7.75 0.00 2.89
N LEU A 181 -7.64 -1.29 3.22
CA LEU A 181 -8.70 -2.26 2.93
C LEU A 181 -9.99 -1.92 3.68
N LEU A 182 -9.89 -1.60 4.98
CA LEU A 182 -11.05 -1.21 5.81
C LEU A 182 -11.71 0.07 5.27
N ALA A 183 -10.92 1.07 4.89
CA ALA A 183 -11.43 2.29 4.25
C ALA A 183 -12.18 1.99 2.94
N THR A 184 -11.69 1.07 2.11
CA THR A 184 -12.44 0.63 0.91
C THR A 184 -13.77 0.03 1.28
N ILE A 185 -13.80 -0.87 2.26
CA ILE A 185 -15.03 -1.55 2.67
C ILE A 185 -16.07 -0.51 3.12
N LEU A 186 -15.64 0.48 3.91
CA LEU A 186 -16.48 1.64 4.28
C LEU A 186 -16.98 2.41 3.04
N GLU A 187 -16.11 2.75 2.11
CA GLU A 187 -16.50 3.44 0.87
C GLU A 187 -17.50 2.64 0.02
N LEU A 188 -17.34 1.31 -0.08
CA LEU A 188 -18.24 0.45 -0.83
C LEU A 188 -19.65 0.42 -0.24
N THR A 189 -19.76 0.44 1.09
CA THR A 189 -21.08 0.49 1.74
C THR A 189 -21.82 1.78 1.43
N VAL A 190 -21.11 2.91 1.32
CA VAL A 190 -21.69 4.21 0.91
C VAL A 190 -22.09 4.19 -0.55
N HIS A 191 -21.20 3.74 -1.44
CA HIS A 191 -21.45 3.75 -2.88
C HIS A 191 -22.68 2.91 -3.27
N ARG A 192 -22.89 1.76 -2.63
CA ARG A 192 -24.08 0.92 -2.86
C ARG A 192 -25.37 1.52 -2.31
N SER A 193 -25.31 2.32 -1.26
CA SER A 193 -26.50 3.01 -0.74
C SER A 193 -27.01 4.10 -1.68
N MET A 194 -26.12 4.74 -2.45
CA MET A 194 -26.46 5.82 -3.40
C MET A 194 -26.65 5.34 -4.84
N GLY A 195 -25.90 4.33 -5.29
CA GLY A 195 -25.90 3.85 -6.68
C GLY A 195 -27.10 3.00 -7.09
N ALA A 196 -27.97 2.62 -6.15
CA ALA A 196 -29.15 1.80 -6.43
C ALA A 196 -30.23 2.53 -7.25
N GLN A 197 -30.09 3.83 -7.50
CA GLN A 197 -31.17 4.60 -8.11
C GLN A 197 -31.20 4.60 -9.64
N HIS A 198 -30.12 4.80 -10.42
CA HIS A 198 -30.25 4.97 -11.90
C HIS A 198 -28.96 4.59 -12.67
N SER A 199 -28.69 3.31 -12.92
CA SER A 199 -27.55 2.89 -13.77
C SER A 199 -27.96 1.79 -14.76
N GLU A 200 -27.49 1.92 -16.01
CA GLU A 200 -27.60 0.85 -17.00
C GLU A 200 -26.84 -0.39 -16.53
N TYR A 201 -27.38 -1.58 -16.81
CA TYR A 201 -26.84 -2.87 -16.35
C TYR A 201 -25.33 -3.04 -16.63
N PHE A 202 -24.83 -2.56 -17.77
CA PHE A 202 -23.41 -2.64 -18.12
C PHE A 202 -22.52 -1.76 -17.25
N GLU A 203 -22.96 -0.54 -16.92
CA GLU A 203 -22.20 0.36 -16.04
C GLU A 203 -22.16 -0.21 -14.61
N MET A 204 -23.28 -0.77 -14.14
CA MET A 204 -23.36 -1.44 -12.84
C MET A 204 -22.39 -2.62 -12.75
N ILE A 205 -22.35 -3.48 -13.77
CA ILE A 205 -21.43 -4.64 -13.82
C ILE A 205 -19.97 -4.18 -13.82
N ASN A 206 -19.63 -3.15 -14.59
CA ASN A 206 -18.27 -2.64 -14.68
C ASN A 206 -17.81 -2.00 -13.36
N ASP A 207 -18.67 -1.24 -12.70
CA ASP A 207 -18.37 -0.64 -11.39
C ASP A 207 -18.24 -1.74 -10.31
N LEU A 208 -19.09 -2.78 -10.34
CA LEU A 208 -18.97 -3.92 -9.43
C LEU A 208 -17.67 -4.71 -9.63
N LEU A 209 -17.28 -4.97 -10.89
CA LEU A 209 -16.02 -5.64 -11.21
C LEU A 209 -14.82 -4.83 -10.69
N ARG A 210 -14.87 -3.51 -10.85
CA ARG A 210 -13.81 -2.60 -10.42
C ARG A 210 -13.70 -2.54 -8.89
N ASP A 211 -14.82 -2.53 -8.19
CA ASP A 211 -14.87 -2.54 -6.73
C ASP A 211 -14.40 -3.88 -6.14
N PHE A 212 -14.85 -4.98 -6.74
CA PHE A 212 -14.38 -6.31 -6.39
C PHE A 212 -12.88 -6.45 -6.66
N GLY A 213 -12.40 -6.01 -7.81
CA GLY A 213 -10.98 -6.03 -8.18
C GLY A 213 -10.12 -5.21 -7.24
N THR A 214 -10.55 -3.98 -6.91
CA THR A 214 -9.84 -3.10 -5.96
C THR A 214 -9.79 -3.71 -4.55
N THR A 215 -10.87 -4.31 -4.08
CA THR A 215 -10.93 -4.95 -2.76
C THR A 215 -10.07 -6.19 -2.71
N THR A 216 -10.16 -7.05 -3.72
CA THR A 216 -9.35 -8.26 -3.86
C THR A 216 -7.87 -7.93 -3.94
N PHE A 217 -7.50 -6.87 -4.67
CA PHE A 217 -6.14 -6.35 -4.72
C PHE A 217 -5.62 -6.00 -3.31
N ARG A 218 -6.37 -5.17 -2.58
CA ARG A 218 -5.98 -4.71 -1.23
C ARG A 218 -5.92 -5.86 -0.23
N PHE A 219 -6.83 -6.84 -0.33
CA PHE A 219 -6.81 -8.06 0.47
C PHE A 219 -5.55 -8.89 0.19
N LYS A 220 -5.23 -9.15 -1.08
CA LYS A 220 -4.01 -9.90 -1.46
C LYS A 220 -2.74 -9.22 -0.95
N MET A 221 -2.65 -7.90 -1.07
CA MET A 221 -1.52 -7.12 -0.54
C MET A 221 -1.39 -7.28 0.98
N THR A 222 -2.49 -7.15 1.70
CA THR A 222 -2.54 -7.29 3.17
C THR A 222 -2.13 -8.69 3.61
N SER A 223 -2.70 -9.72 2.96
CA SER A 223 -2.37 -11.13 3.20
C SER A 223 -0.90 -11.43 2.95
N PHE A 224 -0.32 -10.89 1.87
CA PHE A 224 1.09 -11.09 1.57
C PHE A 224 1.99 -10.52 2.65
N PHE A 225 1.77 -9.28 3.09
CA PHE A 225 2.58 -8.70 4.16
C PHE A 225 2.43 -9.45 5.48
N TRP A 226 1.22 -9.88 5.82
CA TRP A 226 0.97 -10.74 6.97
C TRP A 226 1.79 -12.03 6.91
N GLN A 227 1.66 -12.80 5.82
CA GLN A 227 2.42 -14.04 5.63
C GLN A 227 3.93 -13.78 5.67
N LYS A 228 4.41 -12.69 5.06
CA LYS A 228 5.85 -12.37 5.04
C LYS A 228 6.42 -12.02 6.43
N LEU A 229 5.62 -11.44 7.31
CA LEU A 229 6.06 -11.15 8.68
C LEU A 229 6.39 -12.43 9.46
N PHE A 230 5.54 -13.45 9.33
CA PHE A 230 5.64 -14.69 10.12
C PHE A 230 6.42 -15.81 9.41
N ILE A 231 6.14 -16.06 8.13
CA ILE A 231 6.64 -17.23 7.42
C ILE A 231 7.92 -16.93 6.63
N ASP A 232 8.25 -15.65 6.34
CA ASP A 232 9.51 -15.14 5.73
C ASP A 232 10.23 -16.05 4.69
N ASP A 233 9.46 -16.85 3.98
CA ASP A 233 9.97 -17.75 2.96
C ASP A 233 10.09 -17.03 1.61
N LYS A 234 10.84 -17.64 0.69
CA LYS A 234 10.83 -17.25 -0.73
C LYS A 234 9.54 -17.80 -1.36
N ASN A 235 8.95 -17.05 -2.29
CA ASN A 235 7.80 -17.47 -3.10
C ASN A 235 6.46 -17.63 -2.37
N ILE A 236 6.16 -16.76 -1.40
CA ILE A 236 4.84 -16.70 -0.74
C ILE A 236 3.70 -16.55 -1.77
N LEU A 237 3.94 -15.79 -2.85
CA LEU A 237 2.97 -15.62 -3.93
C LEU A 237 2.68 -16.92 -4.72
N ARG A 238 3.49 -17.98 -4.57
CA ARG A 238 3.34 -19.25 -5.30
C ARG A 238 2.36 -20.21 -4.62
N PHE A 239 2.10 -20.05 -3.32
CA PHE A 239 1.35 -20.99 -2.47
C PHE A 239 -0.07 -20.59 -2.09
N ASN A 240 -0.63 -19.49 -2.61
CA ASN A 240 -2.05 -19.16 -2.38
C ASN A 240 -3.00 -19.96 -3.31
N GLN A 241 -2.80 -21.28 -3.38
CA GLN A 241 -3.84 -22.25 -3.75
C GLN A 241 -4.31 -22.90 -2.44
N ALA A 242 -5.49 -22.50 -1.97
CA ALA A 242 -6.40 -23.13 -1.00
C ALA A 242 -5.81 -23.79 0.28
N PRO A 243 -6.31 -23.44 1.49
CA PRO A 243 -6.30 -24.40 2.58
C PRO A 243 -7.43 -25.42 2.30
N LEU A 244 -7.07 -26.57 1.76
CA LEU A 244 -7.89 -27.78 1.83
C LEU A 244 -7.03 -28.88 2.45
N GLN A 245 -6.98 -28.87 3.78
CA GLN A 245 -6.88 -30.06 4.62
C GLN A 245 -7.76 -29.84 5.84
#